data_AF-V8RD37-F1
#
_entry.id   AF-V8RD37-F1
#
_cell.length_a   1.000
_cell.length_b   1.000
_cell.length_c   1.000
_cell.angle_alpha   90.00
_cell.angle_beta   90.00
_cell.angle_gamma   90.00
#
_symmetry.space_group_name_H-M   'P 1'
#
loop_
_entity.id
_entity.type
_entity.pdbx_description
1 polymer ?
#
loop_
_entity_poly.entity_id
_entity_poly.type
_entity_poly.pdbx_seq_one_letter_code
_entity_poly.pdbx_strand_id
1 'polypeptide(L)'
;MTDPIDTTSERNELFAKQLIAVMEPHLPAINAAAQQIGKWLEQVHTNLAPFLNKIAKIDWKAVQERLENMPARSREAMVRASERGWFFNWDNSFADVWELIDSLQNAENEEVDEILKTHFADEMGWYGDELKKAFPERSAAINAAINAHQSNKPEGYYLSIPVFLAQADGILSEVSGVPSPMDKVRNQSEIKGSAWAQSQIGENQEAADLLYQLLNLHTMDILKSKSIRDSESLASGKVFDALNRHQVLHGEVSNYGTELNSFKAFSFMAYTGLHIPYILNSSLLASESEVNARSI
;
A
#
# COMPACT_ATOMS: atom_id res chain seq x y z
N MET A 1 -31.99 -14.35 -36.79
CA MET A 1 -31.55 -12.97 -36.51
C MET A 1 -32.29 -12.52 -35.27
N THR A 2 -31.65 -12.69 -34.11
CA THR A 2 -32.15 -12.24 -32.80
C THR A 2 -31.62 -10.84 -32.55
N ASP A 3 -32.51 -9.96 -32.11
CA ASP A 3 -32.32 -8.51 -31.98
C ASP A 3 -31.35 -8.18 -30.81
N PRO A 4 -30.38 -7.26 -30.94
CA PRO A 4 -29.35 -7.01 -29.90
C PRO A 4 -29.78 -6.06 -28.77
N ILE A 5 -31.05 -5.66 -28.69
CA ILE A 5 -31.48 -4.51 -27.87
C ILE A 5 -31.80 -4.86 -26.40
N ASP A 6 -31.90 -6.13 -26.04
CA ASP A 6 -32.40 -6.55 -24.70
C ASP A 6 -31.33 -6.65 -23.58
N THR A 7 -30.04 -6.68 -23.94
CA THR A 7 -28.96 -6.99 -22.95
C THR A 7 -28.52 -5.82 -22.09
N THR A 8 -28.80 -4.57 -22.50
CA THR A 8 -28.37 -3.36 -21.79
C THR A 8 -29.33 -3.01 -20.65
N SER A 9 -30.63 -3.25 -20.83
CA SER A 9 -31.64 -2.99 -19.80
C SER A 9 -31.50 -3.95 -18.62
N GLU A 10 -31.31 -5.24 -18.91
CA GLU A 10 -31.11 -6.28 -17.90
C GLU A 10 -29.79 -6.09 -17.13
N ARG A 11 -28.72 -5.65 -17.80
CA ARG A 11 -27.44 -5.32 -17.15
C ARG A 11 -27.54 -4.09 -16.24
N ASN A 12 -28.26 -3.05 -16.66
CA ASN A 12 -28.46 -1.87 -15.85
C ASN A 12 -29.30 -2.17 -14.60
N GLU A 13 -30.27 -3.09 -14.71
CA GLU A 13 -31.08 -3.52 -13.58
C GLU A 13 -30.29 -4.39 -12.60
N LEU A 14 -29.40 -5.26 -13.09
CA LEU A 14 -28.49 -6.06 -12.27
C LEU A 14 -27.48 -5.19 -11.53
N PHE A 15 -26.92 -4.19 -12.22
CA PHE A 15 -25.99 -3.22 -11.64
C PHE A 15 -26.67 -2.33 -10.57
N ALA A 16 -27.91 -1.89 -10.81
CA ALA A 16 -28.69 -1.15 -9.82
C ALA A 16 -28.95 -1.99 -8.54
N LYS A 17 -29.22 -3.28 -8.69
CA LYS A 17 -29.41 -4.21 -7.56
C LYS A 17 -28.11 -4.43 -6.77
N GLN A 18 -26.97 -4.54 -7.45
CA GLN A 18 -25.65 -4.67 -6.81
C GLN A 18 -25.26 -3.40 -6.05
N LEU A 19 -25.49 -2.23 -6.65
CA LEU A 19 -25.25 -0.94 -6.00
C LEU A 19 -26.12 -0.76 -4.75
N ILE A 20 -27.40 -1.14 -4.81
CA ILE A 20 -28.31 -1.10 -3.67
C ILE A 20 -27.82 -2.02 -2.55
N ALA A 21 -27.38 -3.24 -2.87
CA ALA A 21 -26.89 -4.21 -1.87
C ALA A 21 -25.60 -3.75 -1.18
N VAL A 22 -24.69 -3.11 -1.91
CA VAL A 22 -23.44 -2.54 -1.34
C VAL A 22 -23.74 -1.32 -0.46
N MET A 23 -24.75 -0.53 -0.82
CA MET A 23 -25.13 0.68 -0.09
C MET A 23 -26.07 0.38 1.10
N GLU A 24 -26.74 -0.77 1.14
CA GLU A 24 -27.76 -1.11 2.14
C GLU A 24 -27.29 -1.03 3.61
N PRO A 25 -26.09 -1.52 3.98
CA PRO A 25 -25.54 -1.40 5.33
C PRO A 25 -25.19 0.06 5.69
N HIS A 26 -24.94 0.87 4.67
CA HIS A 26 -24.55 2.27 4.81
C HIS A 26 -25.75 3.21 4.65
N LEU A 27 -26.93 2.74 4.24
CA LEU A 27 -28.15 3.54 4.07
C LEU A 27 -28.53 4.37 5.31
N PRO A 28 -28.40 3.87 6.56
CA PRO A 28 -28.69 4.69 7.75
C PRO A 28 -27.66 5.80 7.98
N ALA A 29 -26.38 5.55 7.70
CA ALA A 29 -25.30 6.54 7.80
C ALA A 29 -25.35 7.55 6.64
N ILE A 30 -25.70 7.09 5.44
CA ILE A 30 -25.97 7.89 4.25
C ILE A 30 -27.24 8.70 4.44
N ASN A 31 -28.29 8.18 5.09
CA ASN A 31 -29.50 8.94 5.42
C ASN A 31 -29.25 9.95 6.54
N ALA A 32 -28.45 9.63 7.55
CA ALA A 32 -28.05 10.59 8.57
C ALA A 32 -27.18 11.71 7.99
N ALA A 33 -26.24 11.35 7.11
CA ALA A 33 -25.45 12.30 6.33
C ALA A 33 -26.32 13.09 5.34
N ALA A 34 -27.28 12.46 4.65
CA ALA A 34 -28.19 13.11 3.71
C ALA A 34 -29.24 13.99 4.41
N GLN A 35 -29.62 13.69 5.65
CA GLN A 35 -30.47 14.56 6.47
C GLN A 35 -29.68 15.75 7.05
N GLN A 36 -28.40 15.57 7.40
CA GLN A 36 -27.52 16.68 7.76
C GLN A 36 -27.18 17.55 6.55
N ILE A 37 -26.92 16.93 5.39
CA ILE A 37 -26.72 17.58 4.10
C ILE A 37 -28.04 18.24 3.65
N GLY A 38 -29.21 17.63 3.87
CA GLY A 38 -30.51 18.20 3.55
C GLY A 38 -30.82 19.49 4.34
N LYS A 39 -30.49 19.51 5.63
CA LYS A 39 -30.58 20.72 6.48
C LYS A 39 -29.55 21.79 6.09
N TRP A 40 -28.38 21.38 5.60
CA TRP A 40 -27.36 22.28 5.07
C TRP A 40 -27.71 22.82 3.67
N LEU A 41 -28.36 22.01 2.83
CA LEU A 41 -28.81 22.33 1.48
C LEU A 41 -29.99 23.31 1.48
N GLU A 42 -30.88 23.26 2.46
CA GLU A 42 -31.91 24.30 2.65
C GLU A 42 -31.31 25.68 3.00
N GLN A 43 -30.10 25.70 3.58
CA GLN A 43 -29.41 26.94 3.96
C GLN A 43 -28.41 27.45 2.91
N VAL A 44 -28.01 26.64 1.93
CA VAL A 44 -27.04 27.01 0.89
C VAL A 44 -27.66 26.87 -0.50
N HIS A 45 -28.49 27.84 -0.86
CA HIS A 45 -29.08 27.95 -2.20
C HIS A 45 -28.11 28.59 -3.20
N THR A 46 -26.95 27.96 -3.45
CA THR A 46 -26.01 28.39 -4.50
C THR A 46 -25.55 27.21 -5.37
N ASN A 47 -26.24 27.07 -6.52
CA ASN A 47 -25.84 26.37 -7.74
C ASN A 47 -25.11 25.02 -7.59
N LEU A 48 -25.88 23.94 -7.44
CA LEU A 48 -25.43 22.53 -7.63
C LEU A 48 -25.23 22.15 -9.11
N ALA A 49 -25.73 22.96 -10.06
CA ALA A 49 -25.65 22.69 -11.50
C ALA A 49 -24.23 22.49 -12.06
N PRO A 50 -23.18 23.21 -11.62
CA PRO A 50 -21.80 22.98 -12.08
C PRO A 50 -21.23 21.64 -11.61
N PHE A 51 -21.64 21.17 -10.43
CA PHE A 51 -21.20 19.89 -9.86
C PHE A 51 -21.84 18.71 -10.59
N LEU A 52 -23.16 18.75 -10.82
CA LEU A 52 -23.88 17.74 -11.59
C LEU A 52 -23.40 17.69 -13.05
N ASN A 53 -23.10 18.83 -13.67
CA ASN A 53 -22.52 18.89 -15.01
C ASN A 53 -21.08 18.38 -15.07
N LYS A 54 -20.31 18.43 -13.97
CA LYS A 54 -18.98 17.81 -13.90
C LYS A 54 -19.09 16.30 -13.77
N ILE A 55 -19.97 15.80 -12.89
CA ILE A 55 -20.23 14.36 -12.69
C ILE A 55 -20.79 13.70 -13.95
N ALA A 56 -21.71 14.37 -14.65
CA ALA A 56 -22.29 13.84 -15.89
C ALA A 56 -21.29 13.77 -17.07
N LYS A 57 -20.18 14.50 -16.98
CA LYS A 57 -19.09 14.47 -17.98
C LYS A 57 -18.00 13.45 -17.64
N ILE A 58 -18.06 12.81 -16.48
CA ILE A 58 -17.15 11.73 -16.12
C ILE A 58 -17.52 10.51 -16.96
N ASP A 59 -16.54 9.96 -17.67
CA ASP A 59 -16.70 8.69 -18.35
C ASP A 59 -16.68 7.56 -17.31
N TRP A 60 -17.86 7.25 -16.78
CA TRP A 60 -18.04 6.23 -15.75
C TRP A 60 -17.61 4.83 -16.20
N LYS A 61 -17.69 4.56 -17.51
CA LYS A 61 -17.21 3.29 -18.06
C LYS A 61 -15.69 3.23 -17.98
N ALA A 62 -15.00 4.31 -18.36
CA ALA A 62 -13.57 4.40 -18.20
C ALA A 62 -13.15 4.37 -16.71
N VAL A 63 -13.93 4.97 -15.80
CA VAL A 63 -13.67 4.90 -14.35
C VAL A 63 -13.84 3.48 -13.82
N GLN A 64 -14.87 2.75 -14.26
CA GLN A 64 -15.10 1.36 -13.85
C GLN A 64 -14.01 0.43 -14.38
N GLU A 65 -13.68 0.49 -15.68
CA GLU A 65 -12.58 -0.32 -16.26
C GLU A 65 -11.25 -0.04 -15.54
N ARG A 66 -11.03 1.20 -15.13
CA ARG A 66 -9.84 1.61 -14.37
C ARG A 66 -9.81 1.05 -12.95
N LEU A 67 -10.96 1.00 -12.28
CA LEU A 67 -11.11 0.41 -10.94
C LEU A 67 -10.91 -1.11 -10.98
N GLU A 68 -11.46 -1.78 -11.99
CA GLU A 68 -11.30 -3.23 -12.17
C GLU A 68 -9.84 -3.61 -12.42
N ASN A 69 -9.08 -2.77 -13.12
CA ASN A 69 -7.64 -3.00 -13.39
C ASN A 69 -6.71 -2.46 -12.29
N MET A 70 -7.25 -1.86 -11.23
CA MET A 70 -6.45 -1.15 -10.22
C MET A 70 -5.47 -2.06 -9.45
N PRO A 71 -5.82 -3.30 -9.07
CA PRO A 71 -4.88 -4.23 -8.46
C PRO A 71 -3.67 -4.54 -9.36
N ALA A 72 -3.91 -4.87 -10.62
CA ALA A 72 -2.85 -5.17 -11.58
C ALA A 72 -1.93 -3.95 -11.83
N ARG A 73 -2.52 -2.75 -11.95
CA ARG A 73 -1.74 -1.51 -12.10
C ARG A 73 -0.92 -1.19 -10.86
N SER A 74 -1.48 -1.44 -9.68
CA SER A 74 -0.76 -1.29 -8.40
C SER A 74 0.40 -2.26 -8.29
N ARG A 75 0.21 -3.52 -8.72
CA ARG A 75 1.30 -4.49 -8.79
C ARG A 75 2.43 -3.98 -9.69
N GLU A 76 2.13 -3.43 -10.86
CA GLU A 76 3.16 -2.86 -11.74
C GLU A 76 3.90 -1.69 -11.09
N ALA A 77 3.19 -0.79 -10.43
CA ALA A 77 3.79 0.31 -9.67
C ALA A 77 4.67 -0.20 -8.52
N MET A 78 4.20 -1.21 -7.78
CA MET A 78 4.94 -1.89 -6.72
C MET A 78 6.22 -2.56 -7.21
N VAL A 79 6.20 -3.19 -8.39
CA VAL A 79 7.38 -3.78 -9.03
C VAL A 79 8.43 -2.68 -9.25
N ARG A 80 8.06 -1.59 -9.93
CA ARG A 80 8.99 -0.48 -10.22
C ARG A 80 9.54 0.17 -8.96
N ALA A 81 8.68 0.42 -7.96
CA ALA A 81 9.10 0.94 -6.67
C ALA A 81 10.12 -0.01 -6.01
N SER A 82 9.86 -1.31 -6.02
CA SER A 82 10.72 -2.31 -5.36
C SER A 82 12.08 -2.50 -6.03
N GLU A 83 12.18 -2.33 -7.36
CA GLU A 83 13.45 -2.33 -8.10
C GLU A 83 14.38 -1.19 -7.65
N ARG A 84 13.81 -0.13 -7.07
CA ARG A 84 14.54 0.99 -6.46
C ARG A 84 14.61 0.89 -4.93
N GLY A 85 14.09 -0.18 -4.32
CA GLY A 85 14.11 -0.40 -2.87
C GLY A 85 13.04 0.39 -2.09
N TRP A 86 11.97 0.82 -2.77
CA TRP A 86 10.83 1.50 -2.15
C TRP A 86 9.63 0.57 -1.94
N PHE A 87 8.79 0.98 -1.00
CA PHE A 87 7.50 0.35 -0.74
C PHE A 87 6.35 1.30 -1.03
N PHE A 88 5.25 0.74 -1.53
CA PHE A 88 4.11 1.49 -2.06
C PHE A 88 2.86 1.18 -1.23
N ASN A 89 2.09 2.22 -0.89
CA ASN A 89 0.98 2.14 0.07
C ASN A 89 -0.34 2.64 -0.56
N TRP A 90 -1.46 2.17 -0.01
CA TRP A 90 -2.83 2.52 -0.44
C TRP A 90 -3.60 3.32 0.62
N ASP A 91 -2.94 3.69 1.70
CA ASP A 91 -3.63 4.11 2.92
C ASP A 91 -4.10 5.58 2.89
N ASN A 92 -3.71 6.34 1.86
CA ASN A 92 -4.09 7.73 1.62
C ASN A 92 -5.45 7.84 0.90
N SER A 93 -5.82 9.03 0.41
CA SER A 93 -7.01 9.16 -0.41
C SER A 93 -6.86 8.39 -1.73
N PHE A 94 -7.96 7.83 -2.24
CA PHE A 94 -7.96 7.11 -3.51
C PHE A 94 -7.40 7.96 -4.67
N ALA A 95 -7.61 9.28 -4.65
CA ALA A 95 -7.07 10.19 -5.66
C ALA A 95 -5.53 10.26 -5.60
N ASP A 96 -4.95 10.29 -4.41
CA ASP A 96 -3.50 10.36 -4.23
C ASP A 96 -2.84 9.02 -4.63
N VAL A 97 -3.45 7.89 -4.24
CA VAL A 97 -3.01 6.55 -4.65
C VAL A 97 -3.05 6.43 -6.17
N TRP A 98 -4.11 6.93 -6.79
CA TRP A 98 -4.26 6.95 -8.23
C TRP A 98 -3.17 7.78 -8.92
N GLU A 99 -2.96 9.02 -8.49
CA GLU A 99 -1.95 9.91 -9.05
C GLU A 99 -0.55 9.32 -8.90
N LEU A 100 -0.25 8.69 -7.77
CA LEU A 100 1.01 8.01 -7.53
C LEU A 100 1.22 6.81 -8.48
N ILE A 101 0.19 5.97 -8.68
CA ILE A 101 0.26 4.84 -9.64
C ILE A 101 0.50 5.35 -11.06
N ASP A 102 -0.27 6.35 -11.49
CA ASP A 102 -0.11 6.96 -12.82
C ASP A 102 1.30 7.52 -12.99
N SER A 103 1.84 8.18 -11.95
CA SER A 103 3.20 8.73 -11.98
C SER A 103 4.25 7.63 -12.11
N LEU A 104 4.14 6.57 -11.31
CA LEU A 104 5.09 5.45 -11.34
C LEU A 104 5.03 4.63 -12.63
N GLN A 105 3.85 4.48 -13.24
CA GLN A 105 3.68 3.75 -14.50
C GLN A 105 4.21 4.51 -15.74
N ASN A 106 4.32 5.83 -15.65
CA ASN A 106 4.87 6.67 -16.72
C ASN A 106 6.32 7.11 -16.47
N ALA A 107 6.84 6.89 -15.26
CA ALA A 107 8.20 7.26 -14.89
C ALA A 107 9.26 6.40 -15.59
N GLU A 108 10.35 7.04 -15.99
CA GLU A 108 11.62 6.35 -16.26
C GLU A 108 12.27 5.91 -14.93
N ASN A 109 13.17 4.93 -14.99
CA ASN A 109 13.76 4.32 -13.79
C ASN A 109 14.45 5.32 -12.85
N GLU A 110 15.05 6.37 -13.41
CA GLU A 110 15.73 7.42 -12.66
C GLU A 110 14.76 8.37 -11.93
N GLU A 111 13.50 8.46 -12.36
CA GLU A 111 12.50 9.38 -11.82
C GLU A 111 11.75 8.79 -10.61
N VAL A 112 11.73 7.47 -10.47
CA VAL A 112 11.03 6.75 -9.40
C VAL A 112 11.47 7.21 -8.00
N ASP A 113 12.78 7.43 -7.79
CA ASP A 113 13.28 7.89 -6.49
C ASP A 113 12.75 9.28 -6.12
N GLU A 114 12.67 10.20 -7.08
CA GLU A 114 12.20 11.57 -6.83
C GLU A 114 10.68 11.62 -6.61
N ILE A 115 9.91 10.83 -7.36
CA ILE A 115 8.45 10.70 -7.18
C ILE A 115 8.15 10.20 -5.77
N LEU A 116 8.77 9.08 -5.36
CA LEU A 116 8.49 8.48 -4.06
C LEU A 116 9.07 9.28 -2.90
N LYS A 117 10.23 9.91 -3.09
CA LYS A 117 10.77 10.86 -2.12
C LYS A 117 9.80 12.02 -1.89
N THR A 118 9.25 12.61 -2.95
CA THR A 118 8.28 13.71 -2.84
C THR A 118 7.03 13.25 -2.10
N HIS A 119 6.44 12.13 -2.53
CA HIS A 119 5.28 11.53 -1.87
C HIS A 119 5.50 11.33 -0.36
N PHE A 120 6.58 10.65 0.02
CA PHE A 120 6.84 10.37 1.43
C PHE A 120 7.28 11.61 2.22
N ALA A 121 7.87 12.63 1.58
CA ALA A 121 8.19 13.89 2.24
C ALA A 121 6.92 14.66 2.61
N ASP A 122 5.96 14.74 1.69
CA ASP A 122 4.69 15.43 1.89
C ASP A 122 3.80 14.70 2.91
N GLU A 123 3.82 13.36 2.88
CA GLU A 123 2.91 12.52 3.65
C GLU A 123 3.53 11.96 4.95
N MET A 124 4.80 12.23 5.27
CA MET A 124 5.49 11.64 6.43
C MET A 124 4.73 11.87 7.75
N GLY A 125 4.17 13.06 7.92
CA GLY A 125 3.39 13.42 9.11
C GLY A 125 2.14 12.56 9.24
N TRP A 126 1.39 12.42 8.15
CA TRP A 126 0.18 11.62 8.09
C TRP A 126 0.47 10.13 8.35
N TYR A 127 1.44 9.54 7.64
CA TYR A 127 1.87 8.16 7.86
C TYR A 127 2.34 7.94 9.30
N GLY A 128 3.10 8.89 9.84
CA GLY A 128 3.56 8.85 11.22
C GLY A 128 2.41 8.81 12.22
N ASP A 129 1.41 9.66 12.05
CA ASP A 129 0.23 9.73 12.92
C ASP A 129 -0.62 8.46 12.86
N GLU A 130 -0.90 7.93 11.67
CA GLU A 130 -1.65 6.68 11.53
C GLU A 130 -0.87 5.48 12.09
N LEU A 131 0.45 5.40 11.89
CA LEU A 131 1.28 4.35 12.50
C LEU A 131 1.24 4.40 14.03
N LYS A 132 1.30 5.59 14.64
CA LYS A 132 1.24 5.74 16.11
C LYS A 132 -0.13 5.36 16.66
N LYS A 133 -1.19 5.67 15.93
CA LYS A 133 -2.56 5.31 16.27
C LYS A 133 -2.78 3.80 16.16
N ALA A 134 -2.24 3.16 15.11
CA ALA A 134 -2.31 1.71 14.92
C ALA A 134 -1.45 0.94 15.93
N PHE A 135 -0.28 1.48 16.31
CA PHE A 135 0.69 0.84 17.19
C PHE A 135 1.10 1.75 18.36
N PRO A 136 0.21 2.00 19.34
CA PRO A 136 0.44 2.96 20.41
C PRO A 136 1.71 2.67 21.24
N GLU A 137 1.98 1.39 21.53
CA GLU A 137 3.17 0.96 22.29
C GLU A 137 4.50 1.25 21.56
N ARG A 138 4.45 1.44 20.23
CA ARG A 138 5.63 1.77 19.40
C ARG A 138 5.79 3.27 19.16
N SER A 139 4.83 4.08 19.60
CA SER A 139 4.76 5.50 19.26
C SER A 139 6.00 6.28 19.66
N ALA A 140 6.62 5.96 20.79
CA ALA A 140 7.84 6.63 21.24
C ALA A 140 9.01 6.40 20.27
N ALA A 141 9.21 5.15 19.82
CA ALA A 141 10.28 4.79 18.89
C ALA A 141 10.01 5.37 17.49
N ILE A 142 8.76 5.30 17.02
CA ILE A 142 8.34 5.87 15.73
C ILE A 142 8.58 7.40 15.73
N ASN A 143 8.09 8.11 16.76
CA ASN A 143 8.32 9.55 16.89
C ASN A 143 9.82 9.90 16.95
N ALA A 144 10.62 9.15 17.69
CA ALA A 144 12.06 9.40 17.78
C ALA A 144 12.75 9.26 16.41
N ALA A 145 12.38 8.24 15.62
CA ALA A 145 12.93 8.02 14.29
C ALA A 145 12.49 9.10 13.29
N ILE A 146 11.21 9.52 13.32
CA ILE A 146 10.71 10.63 12.49
C ILE A 146 11.43 11.94 12.85
N ASN A 147 11.54 12.27 14.14
CA ASN A 147 12.26 13.46 14.58
C ASN A 147 13.74 13.45 14.16
N ALA A 148 14.39 12.28 14.22
CA ALA A 148 15.76 12.12 13.76
C ALA A 148 15.87 12.36 12.24
N HIS A 149 14.99 11.78 11.44
CA HIS A 149 14.90 12.04 9.99
C HIS A 149 14.73 13.55 9.71
N GLN A 150 13.75 14.19 10.36
CA GLN A 150 13.41 15.60 10.19
C GLN A 150 14.50 16.57 10.62
N SER A 151 15.56 16.10 11.30
CA SER A 151 16.74 16.93 11.54
C SER A 151 17.47 17.32 10.25
N ASN A 152 17.17 16.66 9.12
CA ASN A 152 17.69 16.91 7.78
C ASN A 152 19.23 16.89 7.73
N LYS A 153 19.84 15.99 8.51
CA LYS A 153 21.29 15.83 8.64
C LYS A 153 21.68 14.36 8.59
N PRO A 154 22.89 14.02 8.11
CA PRO A 154 23.39 12.66 8.08
C PRO A 154 23.25 11.91 9.42
N GLU A 155 23.54 12.57 10.54
CA GLU A 155 23.41 11.99 11.88
C GLU A 155 21.97 11.56 12.19
N GLY A 156 21.00 12.37 11.77
CA GLY A 156 19.58 12.04 11.86
C GLY A 156 19.19 10.82 11.03
N TYR A 157 19.76 10.70 9.83
CA TYR A 157 19.54 9.53 8.96
C TYR A 157 20.18 8.26 9.55
N TYR A 158 21.39 8.35 10.10
CA TYR A 158 22.03 7.23 10.80
C TYR A 158 21.21 6.72 12.00
N LEU A 159 20.49 7.61 12.69
CA LEU A 159 19.65 7.24 13.82
C LEU A 159 18.26 6.72 13.39
N SER A 160 17.67 7.31 12.35
CA SER A 160 16.32 6.96 11.90
C SER A 160 16.27 5.63 11.15
N ILE A 161 17.20 5.36 10.24
CA ILE A 161 17.18 4.17 9.37
C ILE A 161 17.14 2.86 10.17
N PRO A 162 18.04 2.61 11.16
CA PRO A 162 17.99 1.36 11.92
C PRO A 162 16.70 1.22 12.73
N VAL A 163 16.15 2.32 13.23
CA VAL A 163 14.91 2.30 14.00
C VAL A 163 13.71 2.01 13.09
N PHE A 164 13.60 2.63 11.92
CA PHE A 164 12.54 2.32 10.95
C PHE A 164 12.57 0.84 10.53
N LEU A 165 13.75 0.30 10.21
CA LEU A 165 13.90 -1.12 9.85
C LEU A 165 13.53 -2.05 11.02
N ALA A 166 13.95 -1.74 12.24
CA ALA A 166 13.60 -2.53 13.42
C ALA A 166 12.10 -2.44 13.77
N GLN A 167 11.48 -1.27 13.59
CA GLN A 167 10.05 -1.10 13.80
C GLN A 167 9.24 -1.86 12.73
N ALA A 168 9.65 -1.83 11.46
CA ALA A 168 8.99 -2.60 10.39
C ALA A 168 8.92 -4.10 10.73
N ASP A 169 10.01 -4.66 11.27
CA ASP A 169 10.04 -6.05 11.73
C ASP A 169 9.10 -6.33 12.89
N GLY A 170 9.14 -5.48 13.91
CA GLY A 170 8.29 -5.62 15.08
C GLY A 170 6.81 -5.48 14.73
N ILE A 171 6.49 -4.51 13.88
CA ILE A 171 5.14 -4.26 13.35
C ILE A 171 4.66 -5.46 12.56
N LEU A 172 5.44 -5.98 11.60
CA LEU A 172 5.02 -7.16 10.84
C LEU A 172 4.82 -8.37 11.75
N SER A 173 5.61 -8.51 12.81
CA SER A 173 5.46 -9.59 13.79
C SER A 173 4.16 -9.45 14.58
N GLU A 174 3.80 -8.24 14.95
CA GLU A 174 2.56 -7.91 15.66
C GLU A 174 1.33 -8.10 14.76
N VAL A 175 1.40 -7.63 13.50
CA VAL A 175 0.36 -7.79 12.48
C VAL A 175 0.10 -9.26 12.15
N SER A 176 1.16 -10.06 12.01
CA SER A 176 1.05 -11.46 11.63
C SER A 176 0.88 -12.44 12.78
N GLY A 177 1.22 -12.05 14.01
CA GLY A 177 1.42 -12.96 15.13
C GLY A 177 2.59 -13.94 14.94
N VAL A 178 3.40 -13.79 13.89
CA VAL A 178 4.51 -14.69 13.56
C VAL A 178 5.81 -14.14 14.13
N PRO A 179 6.59 -14.94 14.89
CA PRO A 179 7.89 -14.51 15.37
C PRO A 179 8.92 -14.48 14.23
N SER A 180 9.62 -13.35 14.14
CA SER A 180 10.63 -13.08 13.11
C SER A 180 10.09 -13.31 11.69
N PRO A 181 9.08 -12.52 11.25
CA PRO A 181 8.40 -12.74 9.97
C PRO A 181 9.32 -12.53 8.76
N MET A 182 10.41 -11.78 8.92
CA MET A 182 11.43 -11.55 7.88
C MET A 182 12.41 -12.73 7.71
N ASP A 183 12.37 -13.74 8.60
CA ASP A 183 13.19 -14.94 8.44
C ASP A 183 12.64 -15.83 7.34
N LYS A 184 13.53 -16.57 6.69
CA LYS A 184 13.14 -17.63 5.75
C LYS A 184 12.39 -18.75 6.45
N VAL A 185 11.40 -19.31 5.75
CA VAL A 185 10.83 -20.60 6.10
C VAL A 185 11.89 -21.68 5.90
N ARG A 186 11.96 -22.65 6.83
CA ARG A 186 12.97 -23.71 6.78
C ARG A 186 12.88 -24.48 5.46
N ASN A 187 14.00 -24.58 4.76
CA ASN A 187 14.13 -25.25 3.45
C ASN A 187 13.30 -24.61 2.32
N GLN A 188 12.88 -23.36 2.45
CA GLN A 188 12.16 -22.64 1.40
C GLN A 188 12.83 -21.29 1.14
N SER A 189 12.52 -20.69 -0.02
CA SER A 189 13.04 -19.38 -0.40
C SER A 189 12.24 -18.23 0.22
N GLU A 190 10.95 -18.45 0.46
CA GLU A 190 10.03 -17.45 1.02
C GLU A 190 10.32 -17.15 2.50
N ILE A 191 9.92 -15.95 2.94
CA ILE A 191 9.95 -15.56 4.34
C ILE A 191 8.64 -15.94 5.03
N LYS A 192 8.69 -16.12 6.36
CA LYS A 192 7.51 -16.53 7.14
C LYS A 192 6.35 -15.54 7.00
N GLY A 193 6.64 -14.25 6.87
CA GLY A 193 5.63 -13.20 6.65
C GLY A 193 4.91 -13.36 5.31
N SER A 194 5.62 -13.71 4.24
CA SER A 194 5.03 -14.00 2.93
C SER A 194 4.14 -15.24 3.00
N ALA A 195 4.64 -16.32 3.63
CA ALA A 195 3.88 -17.57 3.81
C ALA A 195 2.58 -17.33 4.60
N TRP A 196 2.67 -16.54 5.67
CA TRP A 196 1.52 -16.12 6.46
C TRP A 196 0.52 -15.33 5.62
N ALA A 197 0.96 -14.28 4.91
CA ALA A 197 0.05 -13.47 4.11
C ALA A 197 -0.63 -14.29 3.01
N GLN A 198 0.11 -15.18 2.34
CA GLN A 198 -0.45 -16.10 1.35
C GLN A 198 -1.55 -16.99 1.96
N SER A 199 -1.37 -17.45 3.20
CA SER A 199 -2.39 -18.23 3.89
C SER A 199 -3.66 -17.44 4.23
N GLN A 200 -3.56 -16.11 4.39
CA GLN A 200 -4.71 -15.24 4.67
C GLN A 200 -5.52 -14.96 3.40
N ILE A 201 -4.85 -14.76 2.27
CA ILE A 201 -5.51 -14.38 1.00
C ILE A 201 -5.96 -15.58 0.16
N GLY A 202 -5.41 -16.77 0.41
CA GLY A 202 -5.74 -17.97 -0.36
C GLY A 202 -5.41 -17.81 -1.85
N GLU A 203 -6.43 -17.99 -2.71
CA GLU A 203 -6.33 -17.85 -4.17
C GLU A 203 -6.78 -16.46 -4.69
N ASN A 204 -6.99 -15.48 -3.80
CA ASN A 204 -7.41 -14.13 -4.21
C ASN A 204 -6.27 -13.39 -4.93
N GLN A 205 -6.36 -13.35 -6.27
CA GLN A 205 -5.36 -12.71 -7.12
C GLN A 205 -5.28 -11.19 -6.93
N GLU A 206 -6.41 -10.50 -6.68
CA GLU A 206 -6.40 -9.06 -6.45
C GLU A 206 -5.62 -8.73 -5.18
N ALA A 207 -5.86 -9.47 -4.09
CA ALA A 207 -5.10 -9.32 -2.86
C ALA A 207 -3.62 -9.69 -3.05
N ALA A 208 -3.31 -10.71 -3.87
CA ALA A 208 -1.93 -11.08 -4.19
C ALA A 208 -1.19 -9.98 -4.97
N ASP A 209 -1.88 -9.32 -5.90
CA ASP A 209 -1.35 -8.17 -6.65
C ASP A 209 -1.06 -6.99 -5.74
N LEU A 210 -1.96 -6.70 -4.79
CA LEU A 210 -1.79 -5.66 -3.78
C LEU A 210 -0.76 -6.01 -2.71
N LEU A 211 -0.48 -7.29 -2.46
CA LEU A 211 0.55 -7.73 -1.53
C LEU A 211 1.86 -8.15 -2.23
N TYR A 212 2.04 -7.76 -3.50
CA TYR A 212 3.18 -8.21 -4.30
C TYR A 212 4.52 -8.02 -3.58
N GLN A 213 4.73 -6.86 -2.96
CA GLN A 213 6.01 -6.55 -2.31
C GLN A 213 6.28 -7.44 -1.09
N LEU A 214 5.26 -7.73 -0.27
CA LEU A 214 5.39 -8.68 0.84
C LEU A 214 5.64 -10.11 0.34
N LEU A 215 4.91 -10.56 -0.68
CA LEU A 215 5.04 -11.93 -1.21
C LEU A 215 6.41 -12.16 -1.87
N ASN A 216 7.02 -11.10 -2.40
CA ASN A 216 8.31 -11.16 -3.08
C ASN A 216 9.46 -10.54 -2.26
N LEU A 217 9.25 -10.21 -0.98
CA LEU A 217 10.22 -9.47 -0.18
C LEU A 217 11.60 -10.14 -0.12
N HIS A 218 11.63 -11.47 -0.15
CA HIS A 218 12.84 -12.30 -0.12
C HIS A 218 13.75 -12.14 -1.35
N THR A 219 13.25 -11.61 -2.46
CA THR A 219 14.02 -11.34 -3.69
C THR A 219 14.54 -9.90 -3.75
N MET A 220 13.98 -9.01 -2.92
CA MET A 220 14.29 -7.58 -2.92
C MET A 220 15.60 -7.27 -2.19
N ASP A 221 16.27 -6.20 -2.63
CA ASP A 221 17.57 -5.76 -2.08
C ASP A 221 17.56 -5.57 -0.56
N ILE A 222 16.43 -5.15 0.01
CA ILE A 222 16.29 -4.93 1.45
C ILE A 222 16.48 -6.20 2.29
N LEU A 223 16.13 -7.39 1.77
CA LEU A 223 16.27 -8.69 2.46
C LEU A 223 17.22 -9.67 1.78
N LYS A 224 17.88 -9.30 0.67
CA LYS A 224 18.88 -10.17 0.03
C LYS A 224 19.91 -10.65 1.06
N SER A 225 20.09 -11.96 1.12
CA SER A 225 21.08 -12.59 2.01
C SER A 225 22.51 -12.29 1.55
N LYS A 226 23.48 -12.37 2.47
CA LYS A 226 24.90 -12.18 2.15
C LYS A 226 25.37 -13.03 0.97
N SER A 227 24.98 -14.30 0.93
CA SER A 227 25.35 -15.21 -0.17
C SER A 227 24.85 -14.74 -1.54
N ILE A 228 23.65 -14.17 -1.60
CA ILE A 228 23.07 -13.66 -2.86
C ILE A 228 23.84 -12.41 -3.29
N ARG A 229 24.03 -11.46 -2.36
CA ARG A 229 24.77 -10.22 -2.63
C ARG A 229 26.19 -10.50 -3.11
N ASP A 230 26.92 -11.38 -2.42
CA ASP A 230 28.29 -11.76 -2.78
C ASP A 230 28.34 -12.40 -4.19
N SER A 231 27.35 -13.24 -4.52
CA SER A 231 27.26 -13.89 -5.84
C SER A 231 26.95 -12.89 -6.96
N GLU A 232 26.02 -11.95 -6.74
CA GLU A 232 25.69 -10.88 -7.68
C GLU A 232 26.86 -9.92 -7.88
N SER A 233 27.58 -9.57 -6.81
CA SER A 233 28.78 -8.74 -6.88
C SER A 233 29.90 -9.41 -7.66
N LEU A 234 30.09 -10.73 -7.48
CA LEU A 234 31.06 -11.49 -8.26
C LEU A 234 30.68 -11.55 -9.74
N ALA A 235 29.40 -11.78 -10.05
CA ALA A 235 28.91 -11.90 -11.41
C ALA A 235 28.95 -10.56 -12.18
N SER A 236 28.60 -9.45 -11.51
CA SER A 236 28.55 -8.12 -12.12
C SER A 236 29.88 -7.35 -12.05
N GLY A 237 30.79 -7.76 -11.16
CA GLY A 237 31.99 -7.00 -10.82
C GLY A 237 31.71 -5.70 -10.05
N LYS A 238 30.47 -5.47 -9.59
CA LYS A 238 30.05 -4.28 -8.86
C LYS A 238 29.78 -4.61 -7.39
N VAL A 239 30.13 -3.69 -6.50
CA VAL A 239 29.78 -3.82 -5.08
C VAL A 239 28.28 -3.60 -4.92
N PHE A 240 27.62 -4.43 -4.12
CA PHE A 240 26.23 -4.21 -3.71
C PHE A 240 26.12 -2.92 -2.89
N ASP A 241 25.32 -1.97 -3.37
CA ASP A 241 25.21 -0.60 -2.83
C ASP A 241 23.79 -0.18 -2.44
N ALA A 242 22.81 -1.08 -2.53
CA ALA A 242 21.43 -0.82 -2.12
C ALA A 242 21.23 -0.86 -0.60
N LEU A 243 20.14 -0.27 -0.10
CA LEU A 243 19.74 -0.35 1.30
C LEU A 243 19.37 -1.79 1.65
N ASN A 244 20.13 -2.41 2.55
CA ASN A 244 19.89 -3.78 3.01
C ASN A 244 19.75 -3.83 4.54
N ARG A 245 18.66 -4.45 5.01
CA ARG A 245 18.32 -4.58 6.44
C ARG A 245 19.45 -5.26 7.22
N HIS A 246 19.97 -6.37 6.70
CA HIS A 246 21.02 -7.13 7.38
C HIS A 246 22.31 -6.32 7.49
N GLN A 247 22.72 -5.66 6.40
CA GLN A 247 23.94 -4.84 6.39
C GLN A 247 23.87 -3.69 7.40
N VAL A 248 22.72 -3.00 7.47
CA VAL A 248 22.54 -1.88 8.41
C VAL A 248 22.48 -2.38 9.86
N LEU A 249 21.63 -3.35 10.16
CA LEU A 249 21.39 -3.77 11.56
C LEU A 249 22.55 -4.55 12.17
N HIS A 250 23.39 -5.20 11.36
CA HIS A 250 24.61 -5.86 11.83
C HIS A 250 25.87 -5.00 11.67
N GLY A 251 25.75 -3.77 11.15
CA GLY A 251 26.88 -2.86 10.98
C GLY A 251 27.91 -3.32 9.94
N GLU A 252 27.50 -4.10 8.94
CA GLU A 252 28.36 -4.49 7.81
C GLU A 252 28.69 -3.28 6.91
N VAL A 253 27.87 -2.22 6.98
CA VAL A 253 28.05 -0.96 6.25
C VAL A 253 27.91 0.22 7.18
N SER A 254 28.68 1.29 6.93
CA SER A 254 28.70 2.51 7.76
C SER A 254 28.34 3.78 6.99
N ASN A 255 28.01 3.67 5.70
CA ASN A 255 27.70 4.78 4.80
C ASN A 255 26.20 4.85 4.43
N TYR A 256 25.33 4.21 5.21
CA TYR A 256 23.89 4.11 4.90
C TYR A 256 23.11 5.39 5.20
N GLY A 257 23.66 6.33 5.98
CA GLY A 257 22.99 7.53 6.50
C GLY A 257 22.70 8.62 5.47
N THR A 258 21.84 8.33 4.49
CA THR A 258 21.36 9.27 3.48
C THR A 258 19.87 9.53 3.65
N GLU A 259 19.42 10.70 3.19
CA GLU A 259 18.00 11.06 3.18
C GLU A 259 17.16 10.03 2.41
N LEU A 260 17.64 9.64 1.22
CA LEU A 260 16.97 8.66 0.36
C LEU A 260 16.80 7.30 1.06
N ASN A 261 17.85 6.81 1.74
CA ASN A 261 17.75 5.55 2.49
C ASN A 261 16.81 5.67 3.69
N SER A 262 16.76 6.84 4.33
CA SER A 262 15.84 7.11 5.43
C SER A 262 14.39 7.06 4.96
N PHE A 263 14.06 7.66 3.82
CA PHE A 263 12.72 7.54 3.23
C PHE A 263 12.40 6.11 2.76
N LYS A 264 13.34 5.39 2.14
CA LYS A 264 13.14 3.98 1.78
C LYS A 264 12.82 3.12 3.00
N ALA A 265 13.58 3.29 4.08
CA ALA A 265 13.31 2.60 5.35
C ALA A 265 11.96 3.01 5.97
N PHE A 266 11.59 4.30 5.91
CA PHE A 266 10.29 4.78 6.36
C PHE A 266 9.13 4.19 5.52
N SER A 267 9.26 4.16 4.19
CA SER A 267 8.27 3.57 3.29
C SER A 267 8.02 2.10 3.62
N PHE A 268 9.08 1.36 3.94
CA PHE A 268 8.97 -0.04 4.36
C PHE A 268 8.19 -0.19 5.67
N MET A 269 8.48 0.65 6.67
CA MET A 269 7.74 0.65 7.93
C MET A 269 6.27 0.99 7.71
N ALA A 270 5.96 2.02 6.92
CA ALA A 270 4.59 2.40 6.56
C ALA A 270 3.85 1.25 5.85
N TYR A 271 4.51 0.58 4.91
CA TYR A 271 3.97 -0.59 4.22
C TYR A 271 3.63 -1.73 5.18
N THR A 272 4.54 -2.03 6.11
CA THR A 272 4.30 -3.10 7.09
C THR A 272 3.15 -2.79 8.05
N GLY A 273 2.98 -1.52 8.42
CA GLY A 273 2.04 -1.12 9.46
C GLY A 273 0.67 -0.67 8.99
N LEU A 274 0.55 -0.20 7.75
CA LEU A 274 -0.69 0.38 7.24
C LEU A 274 -1.21 -0.42 6.05
N HIS A 275 -0.39 -0.57 5.01
CA HIS A 275 -0.83 -1.21 3.77
C HIS A 275 -1.14 -2.70 3.94
N ILE A 276 -0.24 -3.49 4.53
CA ILE A 276 -0.49 -4.93 4.72
C ILE A 276 -1.78 -5.16 5.54
N PRO A 277 -1.98 -4.52 6.72
CA PRO A 277 -3.24 -4.64 7.45
C PRO A 277 -4.47 -4.19 6.66
N TYR A 278 -4.37 -3.08 5.90
CA TYR A 278 -5.47 -2.56 5.10
C TYR A 278 -5.97 -3.59 4.08
N ILE A 279 -5.05 -4.19 3.31
CA ILE A 279 -5.41 -5.18 2.28
C ILE A 279 -5.98 -6.45 2.91
N LEU A 280 -5.35 -6.96 3.96
CA LEU A 280 -5.80 -8.20 4.60
C LEU A 280 -7.18 -8.05 5.24
N ASN A 281 -7.44 -6.94 5.94
CA ASN A 281 -8.77 -6.67 6.49
C ASN A 281 -9.83 -6.51 5.40
N SER A 282 -9.48 -5.92 4.26
CA SER A 282 -10.39 -5.77 3.12
C SER A 282 -10.72 -7.12 2.46
N SER A 283 -9.72 -8.00 2.31
CA SER A 283 -9.89 -9.33 1.72
C SER A 283 -10.67 -10.30 2.60
N LEU A 284 -10.50 -10.23 3.93
CA LEU A 284 -11.23 -11.06 4.89
C LEU A 284 -12.74 -10.74 4.83
N LEU A 285 -13.09 -9.45 4.77
CA LEU A 285 -14.48 -8.99 4.64
C LEU A 285 -15.12 -9.48 3.32
N ALA A 286 -14.37 -9.50 2.21
CA ALA A 286 -14.86 -10.04 0.94
C ALA A 286 -15.15 -11.55 1.04
N SER A 287 -14.26 -12.32 1.67
CA SER A 287 -14.42 -13.78 1.81
C SER A 287 -15.62 -14.19 2.67
N GLU A 288 -15.94 -13.45 3.74
CA GLU A 288 -17.11 -13.71 4.57
C GLU A 288 -18.43 -13.40 3.84
N SER A 289 -18.43 -12.39 2.96
CA SER A 289 -19.61 -12.05 2.15
C SER A 289 -19.94 -13.13 1.09
N GLU A 290 -18.93 -13.76 0.48
CA GLU A 290 -19.13 -14.83 -0.51
C GLU A 290 -19.62 -16.14 0.12
N VAL A 291 -19.17 -16.47 1.34
CA VAL A 291 -19.62 -17.66 2.08
C VAL A 291 -21.08 -17.51 2.51
N ASN A 292 -21.51 -16.31 2.92
CA ASN A 292 -22.91 -16.04 3.25
C ASN A 292 -23.81 -16.02 2.01
N ALA A 293 -23.32 -15.56 0.85
CA ALA A 293 -24.07 -15.58 -0.40
C ALA A 293 -24.27 -16.99 -1.00
N ARG A 294 -23.42 -17.97 -0.66
CA ARG A 294 -23.55 -19.38 -1.09
C ARG A 294 -24.36 -20.26 -0.12
N SER A 295 -24.78 -19.71 1.01
CA SER A 295 -25.51 -20.42 2.06
C SER A 295 -27.02 -20.12 2.08
N ILE A 296 -27.53 -19.42 1.05
CA ILE A 296 -28.95 -19.09 0.82
C ILE A 296 -29.37 -19.70 -0.52
#